data_AF-A0A229XRI3-F1
#
_entry.id   AF-A0A229XRI3-F1
#
_cell.length_a   1.000
_cell.length_b   1.000
_cell.length_c   1.000
_cell.angle_alpha   90.00
_cell.angle_beta   90.00
_cell.angle_gamma   90.00
#
_symmetry.space_group_name_H-M   'P 1'
#
loop_
_entity.id
_entity.type
_entity.pdbx_description
1 polymer ?
#
loop_
_entity_poly.entity_id
_entity_poly.type
_entity_poly.pdbx_seq_one_letter_code
_entity_poly.pdbx_strand_id
1 'polypeptide(L)'
;MDHPLKSGVFTYDEHGIKTGGFTRASFEELRLLFRKNASSARVRSATKPWVTAQLRLYGIPFQANASAAQLKGVLETAVKNKQCLNPTPEVMAIERSLAEQYRNMERAREERINRANAARFAELETPSLEARFDPHLFLAKYFLGPSGTPDKEKQREALILKDVDGSDFTKAVQAVPGLVARVTRRLTVVGWEDTFERGLDAAFATCSAPGARLHTPTSEANFDLDRFMAKYFLDGLNGKPDPKKTTEPIELYPFFEHRPRLITVVESIPGLHLRQVKGTWNSNYTILGWDIAKVMSIMKGHEEDREREKAEEEAEKLAERRKCWHEALQPHRDYMQSYRPPAGPLKLDDLVGSYIILCEAIDEHMGNGNCDLTLEIQKPASANGVVATFNLGLVEGTMLLALSDDALHRLREEQPPELAYYEDEEEDDSDGYGSNSKKRKASDSSGGQAIRRRLGETPKPNRVYLQWGGRVVDAEIEVDEGNEHTGYLDFDASMATARGEWVYPAMWGKERKLAFSIYKRGDQPRETPTNWNYWTEKFYDIECRNRWGRR
;
A
#
# COMPACT_ATOMS: atom_id res chain seq x y z
N MET A 1 -1.13 34.69 1.84
CA MET A 1 0.32 34.86 2.03
C MET A 1 0.53 36.32 2.39
N ASP A 2 0.79 36.62 3.65
CA ASP A 2 1.01 38.00 4.08
C ASP A 2 2.36 38.48 3.56
N HIS A 3 2.39 39.63 2.92
CA HIS A 3 3.60 40.19 2.34
C HIS A 3 4.60 40.55 3.45
N PRO A 4 5.89 40.22 3.31
CA PRO A 4 6.89 40.57 4.32
C PRO A 4 6.96 42.10 4.48
N LEU A 5 7.08 42.56 5.72
CA LEU A 5 7.20 43.99 6.02
C LEU A 5 8.49 44.53 5.41
N LYS A 6 8.47 45.76 4.90
CA LYS A 6 9.61 46.34 4.17
C LYS A 6 10.04 47.69 4.76
N SER A 7 11.36 47.90 4.82
CA SER A 7 11.97 49.21 5.06
C SER A 7 13.19 49.34 4.15
N GLY A 8 13.05 50.11 3.06
CA GLY A 8 14.06 50.19 2.02
C GLY A 8 14.36 48.83 1.39
N VAL A 9 15.63 48.41 1.45
CA VAL A 9 16.11 47.10 0.94
C VAL A 9 15.92 45.95 1.93
N PHE A 10 15.47 46.25 3.15
CA PHE A 10 15.27 45.27 4.21
C PHE A 10 13.83 44.79 4.24
N THR A 11 13.66 43.50 4.48
CA THR A 11 12.35 42.90 4.74
C THR A 11 12.37 42.13 6.04
N TYR A 12 11.22 41.89 6.66
CA TYR A 12 11.10 41.13 7.90
C TYR A 12 9.91 40.18 7.84
N ASP A 13 10.11 38.95 8.28
CA ASP A 13 9.09 37.90 8.40
C ASP A 13 9.37 37.00 9.62
N GLU A 14 8.69 35.86 9.71
CA GLU A 14 8.85 34.87 10.79
C GLU A 14 10.30 34.37 10.98
N HIS A 15 11.16 34.51 9.97
CA HIS A 15 12.56 34.13 10.02
C HIS A 15 13.51 35.31 10.31
N GLY A 16 12.97 36.49 10.61
CA GLY A 16 13.73 37.69 10.97
C GLY A 16 14.05 38.61 9.79
N ILE A 17 15.08 39.45 9.96
CA ILE A 17 15.46 40.44 8.94
C ILE A 17 16.15 39.79 7.74
N LYS A 18 15.76 40.21 6.54
CA LYS A 18 16.25 39.75 5.24
C LYS A 18 16.61 40.92 4.33
N THR A 19 17.45 40.64 3.34
CA THR A 19 17.62 41.53 2.18
C THR A 19 17.88 40.70 0.93
N GLY A 20 17.26 41.07 -0.20
CA GLY A 20 17.36 40.29 -1.44
C GLY A 20 16.91 38.83 -1.32
N GLY A 21 16.00 38.53 -0.38
CA GLY A 21 15.50 37.17 -0.11
C GLY A 21 16.36 36.34 0.85
N PHE A 22 17.50 36.85 1.32
CA PHE A 22 18.40 36.12 2.22
C PHE A 22 18.29 36.60 3.67
N THR A 23 18.15 35.66 4.60
CA THR A 23 18.22 35.91 6.06
C THR A 23 19.66 36.17 6.49
N ARG A 24 19.83 36.94 7.57
CA ARG A 24 21.14 37.17 8.18
C ARG A 24 21.70 35.85 8.71
N ALA A 25 22.84 35.43 8.18
CA ALA A 25 23.61 34.31 8.71
C ALA A 25 24.23 34.73 10.04
N SER A 26 24.25 33.82 11.01
CA SER A 26 24.92 34.03 12.29
C SER A 26 26.44 34.17 12.12
N PHE A 27 27.10 34.75 13.12
CA PHE A 27 28.55 34.88 13.13
C PHE A 27 29.27 33.52 12.97
N GLU A 28 28.75 32.47 13.62
CA GLU A 28 29.34 31.12 13.53
C GLU A 28 29.19 30.51 12.13
N GLU A 29 28.04 30.68 11.48
CA GLU A 29 27.85 30.24 10.09
C GLU A 29 28.83 30.94 9.15
N LEU A 30 29.02 32.26 9.34
CA LEU A 30 30.00 33.04 8.59
C LEU A 30 31.44 32.57 8.86
N ARG A 31 31.82 32.29 10.11
CA ARG A 31 33.15 31.73 10.43
C ARG A 31 33.41 30.41 9.72
N LEU A 32 32.42 29.54 9.69
CA LEU A 32 32.55 28.24 9.04
C LEU A 32 32.71 28.34 7.52
N LEU A 33 32.20 29.41 6.90
CA LEU A 33 32.37 29.67 5.46
C LEU A 33 33.82 30.03 5.10
N PHE A 34 34.57 30.67 6.00
CA PHE A 34 35.92 31.20 5.73
C PHE A 34 37.06 30.42 6.40
N ARG A 35 36.80 29.23 6.95
CA ARG A 35 37.85 28.37 7.52
C ARG A 35 38.69 27.72 6.41
N LYS A 36 39.96 27.40 6.70
CA LYS A 36 40.91 26.77 5.74
C LYS A 36 40.37 25.47 5.09
N ASN A 37 39.56 24.70 5.83
CA ASN A 37 38.94 23.46 5.37
C ASN A 37 37.41 23.62 5.19
N ALA A 38 36.95 24.74 4.63
CA ALA A 38 35.54 24.91 4.28
C ALA A 38 35.17 23.93 3.15
N SER A 39 34.02 23.25 3.24
CA SER A 39 33.62 22.32 2.19
C SER A 39 33.34 23.07 0.89
N SER A 40 33.73 22.48 -0.25
CA SER A 40 33.52 23.08 -1.58
C SER A 40 32.04 23.42 -1.84
N ALA A 41 31.12 22.61 -1.32
CA ALA A 41 29.68 22.88 -1.39
C ALA A 41 29.28 24.19 -0.67
N ARG A 42 29.79 24.43 0.54
CA ARG A 42 29.51 25.64 1.34
C ARG A 42 30.13 26.89 0.74
N VAL A 43 31.31 26.76 0.13
CA VAL A 43 31.95 27.85 -0.61
C VAL A 43 31.14 28.22 -1.85
N ARG A 44 30.57 27.22 -2.55
CA ARG A 44 29.70 27.43 -3.72
C ARG A 44 28.36 28.09 -3.38
N SER A 45 27.81 27.87 -2.18
CA SER A 45 26.53 28.48 -1.77
C SER A 45 26.64 29.97 -1.46
N ALA A 46 27.85 30.50 -1.20
CA ALA A 46 28.09 31.92 -0.97
C ALA A 46 28.15 32.73 -2.29
N THR A 47 27.03 32.74 -3.01
CA THR A 47 26.87 33.47 -4.27
C THR A 47 27.03 34.98 -4.08
N LYS A 48 27.32 35.72 -5.16
CA LYS A 48 27.43 37.19 -5.11
C LYS A 48 26.19 37.87 -4.48
N PRO A 49 24.94 37.50 -4.82
CA PRO A 49 23.74 38.04 -4.16
C PRO A 49 23.70 37.76 -2.66
N TRP A 50 24.04 36.53 -2.25
CA TRP A 50 24.06 36.15 -0.85
C TRP A 50 25.11 36.92 -0.05
N VAL A 51 26.34 37.05 -0.56
CA VAL A 51 27.42 37.80 0.11
C VAL A 51 27.04 39.28 0.23
N THR A 52 26.49 39.85 -0.83
CA THR A 52 25.97 41.24 -0.85
C THR A 52 24.90 41.43 0.21
N ALA A 53 24.01 40.45 0.38
CA ALA A 53 22.97 40.50 1.39
C ALA A 53 23.52 40.47 2.81
N GLN A 54 24.50 39.59 3.10
CA GLN A 54 25.13 39.56 4.42
C GLN A 54 25.84 40.87 4.75
N LEU A 55 26.58 41.45 3.80
CA LEU A 55 27.24 42.75 4.01
C LEU A 55 26.22 43.85 4.36
N ARG A 56 25.08 43.90 3.68
CA ARG A 56 23.98 44.83 4.00
C ARG A 56 23.34 44.55 5.37
N LEU A 57 23.07 43.29 5.69
CA LEU A 57 22.43 42.86 6.95
C LEU A 57 23.31 43.07 8.20
N TYR A 58 24.62 43.27 8.00
CA TYR A 58 25.55 43.67 9.05
C TYR A 58 25.92 45.16 8.99
N GLY A 59 25.50 45.90 7.96
CA GLY A 59 25.84 47.31 7.77
C GLY A 59 27.31 47.54 7.40
N ILE A 60 27.95 46.56 6.77
CA ILE A 60 29.35 46.64 6.34
C ILE A 60 29.40 47.39 5.01
N PRO A 61 30.20 48.47 4.87
CA PRO A 61 30.34 49.20 3.61
C PRO A 61 30.98 48.34 2.51
N PHE A 62 30.43 48.42 1.29
CA PHE A 62 31.00 47.75 0.11
C PHE A 62 30.63 48.49 -1.18
N GLN A 63 31.37 48.20 -2.25
CA GLN A 63 31.07 48.72 -3.59
C GLN A 63 30.12 47.75 -4.33
N ALA A 64 28.92 48.20 -4.69
CA ALA A 64 27.89 47.32 -5.27
C ALA A 64 28.29 46.71 -6.63
N ASN A 65 29.17 47.38 -7.39
CA ASN A 65 29.71 46.92 -8.66
C ASN A 65 30.94 46.00 -8.52
N ALA A 66 31.44 45.76 -7.30
CA ALA A 66 32.59 44.89 -7.07
C ALA A 66 32.33 43.44 -7.55
N SER A 67 33.41 42.75 -7.90
CA SER A 67 33.37 41.34 -8.29
C SER A 67 32.97 40.45 -7.10
N ALA A 68 32.49 39.24 -7.38
CA ALA A 68 32.13 38.28 -6.33
C ALA A 68 33.30 37.98 -5.38
N ALA A 69 34.52 37.87 -5.92
CA ALA A 69 35.74 37.64 -5.15
C ALA A 69 36.07 38.83 -4.24
N GLN A 70 35.92 40.07 -4.72
CA GLN A 70 36.13 41.27 -3.93
C GLN A 70 35.13 41.38 -2.77
N LEU A 71 33.83 41.17 -3.04
CA LEU A 71 32.78 41.20 -2.01
C LEU A 71 33.00 40.12 -0.94
N LYS A 72 33.42 38.92 -1.38
CA LYS A 72 33.75 37.82 -0.48
C LYS A 72 34.95 38.16 0.40
N GLY A 73 35.99 38.79 -0.15
CA GLY A 73 37.15 39.27 0.60
C GLY A 73 36.79 40.34 1.65
N VAL A 74 35.85 41.23 1.33
CA VAL A 74 35.33 42.23 2.28
C VAL A 74 34.59 41.54 3.43
N LEU A 75 33.69 40.59 3.13
CA LEU A 75 32.95 39.85 4.15
C LEU A 75 33.89 39.00 5.02
N GLU A 76 34.88 38.33 4.43
CA GLU A 76 35.89 37.56 5.16
C GLU A 76 36.68 38.44 6.13
N THR A 77 37.08 39.64 5.68
CA THR A 77 37.79 40.62 6.51
C THR A 77 36.91 41.08 7.68
N ALA A 78 35.64 41.38 7.42
CA ALA A 78 34.69 41.76 8.45
C ALA A 78 34.46 40.66 9.50
N VAL A 79 34.40 39.39 9.08
CA VAL A 79 34.30 38.23 9.98
C VAL A 79 35.56 38.08 10.83
N LYS A 80 36.76 38.19 10.23
CA LYS A 80 38.05 38.12 10.95
C LYS A 80 38.17 39.24 11.99
N ASN A 81 37.73 40.44 11.63
CA ASN A 81 37.70 41.62 12.49
C ASN A 81 36.54 41.63 13.48
N LYS A 82 35.72 40.56 13.54
CA LYS A 82 34.56 40.43 14.43
C LYS A 82 33.49 41.51 14.23
N GLN A 83 33.46 42.17 13.07
CA GLN A 83 32.45 43.17 12.72
C GLN A 83 31.07 42.55 12.44
N CYS A 84 31.02 41.23 12.18
CA CYS A 84 29.76 40.49 12.05
C CYS A 84 29.26 39.91 13.39
N LEU A 85 29.80 40.34 14.54
CA LEU A 85 29.24 39.95 15.85
C LEU A 85 27.90 40.64 16.11
N ASN A 86 27.82 41.92 15.77
CA ASN A 86 26.61 42.73 15.88
C ASN A 86 26.46 43.59 14.62
N PRO A 87 25.25 43.73 14.06
CA PRO A 87 25.00 44.70 13.00
C PRO A 87 25.26 46.13 13.47
N THR A 88 25.40 47.06 12.53
CA THR A 88 25.48 48.49 12.88
C THR A 88 24.22 48.98 13.62
N PRO A 89 24.32 50.04 14.44
CA PRO A 89 23.17 50.61 15.15
C PRO A 89 22.00 50.96 14.23
N GLU A 90 22.29 51.40 13.00
CA GLU A 90 21.30 51.70 11.96
C GLU A 90 20.51 50.46 11.55
N VAL A 91 21.20 49.37 11.21
CA VAL A 91 20.54 48.10 10.84
C VAL A 91 19.78 47.51 12.02
N MET A 92 20.32 47.60 13.24
CA MET A 92 19.61 47.19 14.46
C MET A 92 18.37 48.04 14.74
N ALA A 93 18.37 49.32 14.41
CA ALA A 93 17.19 50.19 14.55
C ALA A 93 16.10 49.81 13.54
N ILE A 94 16.50 49.54 12.29
CA ILE A 94 15.59 49.05 11.23
C ILE A 94 14.98 47.71 11.64
N GLU A 95 15.80 46.76 12.11
CA GLU A 95 15.35 45.44 12.55
C GLU A 95 14.36 45.53 13.71
N ARG A 96 14.65 46.33 14.74
CA ARG A 96 13.74 46.50 15.88
C ARG A 96 12.39 47.10 15.46
N SER A 97 12.41 48.12 14.61
CA SER A 97 11.19 48.75 14.09
C SER A 97 10.35 47.75 13.29
N LEU A 98 10.97 47.00 12.38
CA LEU A 98 10.28 45.98 11.59
C LEU A 98 9.75 44.82 12.48
N ALA A 99 10.51 44.39 13.48
CA ALA A 99 10.08 43.34 14.42
C ALA A 99 8.89 43.79 15.30
N GLU A 100 8.85 45.04 15.71
CA GLU A 100 7.70 45.60 16.45
C GLU A 100 6.46 45.71 15.56
N GLN A 101 6.62 46.23 14.34
CA GLN A 101 5.53 46.27 13.36
C GLN A 101 5.00 44.86 13.05
N TYR A 102 5.90 43.87 12.90
CA TYR A 102 5.52 42.48 12.66
C TYR A 102 4.71 41.90 13.82
N ARG A 103 5.17 42.11 15.07
CA ARG A 103 4.43 41.66 16.26
C ARG A 103 3.06 42.32 16.38
N ASN A 104 2.95 43.62 16.08
CA ASN A 104 1.66 44.32 16.10
C ASN A 104 0.72 43.83 14.99
N MET A 105 1.27 43.56 13.79
CA MET A 105 0.53 42.98 12.67
C MET A 105 0.01 41.58 13.02
N GLU A 106 0.85 40.71 13.60
CA GLU A 106 0.44 39.36 14.02
C GLU A 106 -0.62 39.42 15.12
N ARG A 107 -0.49 40.31 16.12
CA ARG A 107 -1.54 40.52 17.12
C ARG A 107 -2.86 40.98 16.49
N ALA A 108 -2.83 41.98 15.60
CA ALA A 108 -4.02 42.46 14.92
C ALA A 108 -4.65 41.38 14.02
N ARG A 109 -3.82 40.53 13.42
CA ARG A 109 -4.26 39.37 12.62
C ARG A 109 -4.94 38.34 13.51
N GLU A 110 -4.34 37.97 14.63
CA GLU A 110 -4.90 37.04 15.61
C GLU A 110 -6.24 37.57 16.15
N GLU A 111 -6.32 38.86 16.52
CA GLU A 111 -7.57 39.52 16.93
C GLU A 111 -8.64 39.49 15.82
N ARG A 112 -8.23 39.63 14.55
CA ARG A 112 -9.17 39.53 13.41
C ARG A 112 -9.66 38.09 13.24
N ILE A 113 -8.79 37.10 13.36
CA ILE A 113 -9.16 35.67 13.30
C ILE A 113 -10.10 35.34 14.45
N ASN A 114 -9.78 35.76 15.68
CA ASN A 114 -10.60 35.53 16.86
C ASN A 114 -11.98 36.18 16.72
N ARG A 115 -12.05 37.42 16.22
CA ARG A 115 -13.33 38.08 15.92
C ARG A 115 -14.13 37.37 14.84
N ALA A 116 -13.48 36.92 13.77
CA ALA A 116 -14.15 36.17 12.70
C ALA A 116 -14.66 34.81 13.21
N ASN A 117 -13.89 34.12 14.03
CA ASN A 117 -14.30 32.86 14.65
C ASN A 117 -15.46 33.06 15.63
N ALA A 118 -15.42 34.11 16.45
CA ALA A 118 -16.53 34.46 17.35
C ALA A 118 -17.81 34.79 16.57
N ALA A 119 -17.71 35.53 15.46
CA ALA A 119 -18.85 35.82 14.60
C ALA A 119 -19.43 34.54 13.96
N ARG A 120 -18.57 33.68 13.40
CA ARG A 120 -18.98 32.37 12.85
C ARG A 120 -19.61 31.48 13.90
N PHE A 121 -19.05 31.44 15.11
CA PHE A 121 -19.59 30.68 16.23
C PHE A 121 -21.00 31.17 16.61
N ALA A 122 -21.23 32.48 16.62
CA ALA A 122 -22.54 33.06 16.93
C ALA A 122 -23.63 32.74 15.88
N GLU A 123 -23.24 32.41 14.64
CA GLU A 123 -24.15 31.99 13.57
C GLU A 123 -24.56 30.51 13.65
N LEU A 124 -23.92 29.71 14.50
CA LEU A 124 -24.21 28.28 14.62
C LEU A 124 -25.53 28.05 15.35
N GLU A 125 -26.40 27.23 14.76
CA GLU A 125 -27.79 27.07 15.23
C GLU A 125 -27.95 26.08 16.39
N THR A 126 -26.95 25.21 16.63
CA THR A 126 -27.08 24.13 17.61
C THR A 126 -25.86 24.01 18.52
N PRO A 127 -26.05 23.63 19.80
CA PRO A 127 -24.95 23.33 20.72
C PRO A 127 -23.95 22.30 20.17
N SER A 128 -24.41 21.36 19.33
CA SER A 128 -23.55 20.35 18.70
C SER A 128 -22.64 20.93 17.61
N LEU A 129 -23.11 21.91 16.86
CA LEU A 129 -22.27 22.62 15.89
C LEU A 129 -21.25 23.50 16.60
N GLU A 130 -21.68 24.20 17.65
CA GLU A 130 -20.83 25.05 18.48
C GLU A 130 -19.69 24.27 19.14
N ALA A 131 -20.00 23.14 19.78
CA ALA A 131 -19.01 22.29 20.41
C ALA A 131 -17.97 21.71 19.42
N ARG A 132 -18.38 21.40 18.19
CA ARG A 132 -17.45 20.95 17.12
C ARG A 132 -16.59 22.06 16.58
N PHE A 133 -17.13 23.27 16.52
CA PHE A 133 -16.41 24.42 15.97
C PHE A 133 -15.30 24.86 16.92
N ASP A 134 -15.64 25.08 18.19
CA ASP A 134 -14.69 25.49 19.21
C ASP A 134 -15.20 25.07 20.61
N PRO A 135 -14.62 24.02 21.22
CA PRO A 135 -14.99 23.57 22.56
C PRO A 135 -14.88 24.65 23.64
N HIS A 136 -13.92 25.57 23.54
CA HIS A 136 -13.71 26.60 24.54
C HIS A 136 -14.78 27.69 24.46
N LEU A 137 -15.13 28.14 23.25
CA LEU A 137 -16.26 29.07 23.06
C LEU A 137 -17.59 28.42 23.46
N PHE A 138 -17.78 27.14 23.17
CA PHE A 138 -18.93 26.37 23.65
C PHE A 138 -19.02 26.35 25.18
N LEU A 139 -17.94 25.98 25.87
CA LEU A 139 -17.93 25.96 27.34
C LEU A 139 -18.12 27.36 27.93
N ALA A 140 -17.52 28.40 27.32
CA ALA A 140 -17.73 29.78 27.71
C ALA A 140 -19.20 30.20 27.58
N LYS A 141 -19.89 29.76 26.51
CA LYS A 141 -21.30 30.04 26.30
C LYS A 141 -22.20 29.37 27.34
N TYR A 142 -22.04 28.07 27.59
CA TYR A 142 -23.01 27.31 28.40
C TYR A 142 -22.61 27.11 29.86
N PHE A 143 -21.32 27.07 30.21
CA PHE A 143 -20.86 26.58 31.51
C PHE A 143 -19.96 27.55 32.29
N LEU A 144 -19.48 28.64 31.67
CA LEU A 144 -18.61 29.61 32.34
C LEU A 144 -19.26 31.00 32.44
N GLY A 145 -19.02 31.69 33.55
CA GLY A 145 -19.35 33.09 33.74
C GLY A 145 -18.40 34.04 32.98
N PRO A 146 -18.65 35.36 33.02
CA PRO A 146 -17.84 36.36 32.30
C PRO A 146 -16.35 36.37 32.67
N SER A 147 -16.01 35.91 33.87
CA SER A 147 -14.62 35.79 34.35
C SER A 147 -13.94 34.47 33.98
N GLY A 148 -14.62 33.59 33.24
CA GLY A 148 -14.14 32.24 32.91
C GLY A 148 -14.29 31.24 34.06
N THR A 149 -15.00 31.60 35.13
CA THR A 149 -15.27 30.71 36.27
C THR A 149 -16.48 29.81 36.00
N PRO A 150 -16.53 28.58 36.54
CA PRO A 150 -17.70 27.70 36.40
C PRO A 150 -19.00 28.36 36.90
N ASP A 151 -20.07 28.29 36.11
CA ASP A 151 -21.36 28.90 36.42
C ASP A 151 -22.50 27.90 36.16
N LYS A 152 -22.98 27.27 37.25
CA LYS A 152 -24.06 26.28 37.20
C LYS A 152 -25.41 26.85 36.79
N GLU A 153 -25.61 28.17 36.93
CA GLU A 153 -26.88 28.81 36.64
C GLU A 153 -27.12 28.98 35.14
N LYS A 154 -26.06 29.05 34.33
CA LYS A 154 -26.17 29.17 32.87
C LYS A 154 -26.75 27.92 32.22
N GLN A 155 -26.39 26.75 32.71
CA GLN A 155 -26.84 25.47 32.18
C GLN A 155 -26.93 24.45 33.31
N ARG A 156 -28.11 24.28 33.90
CA ARG A 156 -28.31 23.39 35.06
C ARG A 156 -28.37 21.90 34.66
N GLU A 157 -29.04 21.60 33.55
CA GLU A 157 -29.18 20.24 33.04
C GLU A 157 -28.08 19.91 32.02
N ALA A 158 -27.75 18.64 31.86
CA ALA A 158 -26.76 18.23 30.87
C ALA A 158 -27.23 18.52 29.43
N LEU A 159 -26.29 18.85 28.55
CA LEU A 159 -26.51 18.99 27.12
C LEU A 159 -26.19 17.67 26.40
N ILE A 160 -27.07 17.28 25.48
CA ILE A 160 -26.89 16.12 24.61
C ILE A 160 -26.48 16.62 23.23
N LEU A 161 -25.26 16.29 22.83
CA LEU A 161 -24.63 16.75 21.62
C LEU A 161 -24.49 15.60 20.61
N LYS A 162 -24.73 15.89 19.34
CA LYS A 162 -24.63 14.92 18.24
C LYS A 162 -23.31 15.06 17.49
N ASP A 163 -22.68 13.93 17.22
CA ASP A 163 -21.43 13.81 16.46
C ASP A 163 -20.30 14.74 16.99
N VAL A 164 -20.25 14.97 18.31
CA VAL A 164 -19.14 15.66 18.98
C VAL A 164 -18.22 14.61 19.53
N ASP A 165 -17.17 14.26 18.80
CA ASP A 165 -16.10 13.39 19.26
C ASP A 165 -14.76 14.14 19.28
N GLY A 166 -13.77 13.56 19.96
CA GLY A 166 -12.39 14.07 19.95
C GLY A 166 -11.82 14.40 21.33
N SER A 167 -10.50 14.24 21.44
CA SER A 167 -9.75 14.47 22.68
C SER A 167 -9.81 15.91 23.16
N ASP A 168 -9.96 16.86 22.24
CA ASP A 168 -9.87 18.29 22.57
C ASP A 168 -11.13 18.76 23.31
N PHE A 169 -12.30 18.26 22.93
CA PHE A 169 -13.53 18.49 23.68
C PHE A 169 -13.44 17.92 25.10
N THR A 170 -12.98 16.67 25.24
CA THR A 170 -12.79 16.04 26.56
C THR A 170 -11.81 16.82 27.44
N LYS A 171 -10.66 17.24 26.89
CA LYS A 171 -9.67 18.06 27.62
C LYS A 171 -10.26 19.40 28.05
N ALA A 172 -11.02 20.06 27.17
CA ALA A 172 -11.67 21.33 27.48
C ALA A 172 -12.69 21.17 28.62
N VAL A 173 -13.50 20.12 28.60
CA VAL A 173 -14.45 19.81 29.69
C VAL A 173 -13.72 19.55 31.01
N GLN A 174 -12.65 18.74 30.99
CA GLN A 174 -11.86 18.41 32.18
C GLN A 174 -11.18 19.62 32.82
N ALA A 175 -10.93 20.69 32.05
CA ALA A 175 -10.37 21.93 32.57
C ALA A 175 -11.38 22.76 33.40
N VAL A 176 -12.68 22.42 33.37
CA VAL A 176 -13.75 23.12 34.10
C VAL A 176 -14.13 22.32 35.35
N PRO A 177 -13.84 22.82 36.58
CA PRO A 177 -14.16 22.11 37.81
C PRO A 177 -15.65 21.76 37.95
N GLY A 178 -15.95 20.50 38.28
CA GLY A 178 -17.31 19.98 38.50
C GLY A 178 -18.08 19.64 37.22
N LEU A 179 -17.48 19.86 36.04
CA LEU A 179 -18.07 19.48 34.76
C LEU A 179 -17.57 18.10 34.32
N VAL A 180 -18.46 17.27 33.81
CA VAL A 180 -18.18 15.92 33.33
C VAL A 180 -18.77 15.72 31.94
N ALA A 181 -18.15 14.81 31.17
CA ALA A 181 -18.69 14.42 29.88
C ALA A 181 -18.53 12.92 29.63
N ARG A 182 -19.49 12.35 28.91
CA ARG A 182 -19.42 11.02 28.30
C ARG A 182 -19.45 11.23 26.81
N VAL A 183 -18.33 10.90 26.18
CA VAL A 183 -18.15 11.04 24.73
C VAL A 183 -18.27 9.65 24.10
N THR A 184 -19.16 9.54 23.13
CA THR A 184 -19.25 8.38 22.23
C THR A 184 -19.16 8.90 20.80
N ARG A 185 -18.99 8.00 19.83
CA ARG A 185 -18.87 8.38 18.42
C ARG A 185 -20.04 9.22 17.88
N ARG A 186 -21.24 9.07 18.46
CA ARG A 186 -22.47 9.68 17.95
C ARG A 186 -23.13 10.64 18.91
N LEU A 187 -23.00 10.39 20.20
CA LEU A 187 -23.64 11.15 21.25
C LEU A 187 -22.63 11.51 22.32
N THR A 188 -22.62 12.79 22.68
CA THR A 188 -21.84 13.30 23.79
C THR A 188 -22.77 13.96 24.77
N VAL A 189 -22.67 13.56 26.03
CA VAL A 189 -23.37 14.22 27.13
C VAL A 189 -22.35 15.03 27.90
N VAL A 190 -22.65 16.30 28.15
CA VAL A 190 -21.82 17.18 28.99
C VAL A 190 -22.70 17.90 29.99
N GLY A 191 -22.31 17.90 31.27
CA GLY A 191 -23.10 18.52 32.33
C GLY A 191 -22.39 18.50 33.67
N TRP A 192 -23.02 19.09 34.68
CA TRP A 192 -22.49 19.10 36.04
C TRP A 192 -22.63 17.72 36.69
N GLU A 193 -21.63 17.34 37.50
CA GLU A 193 -21.55 16.03 38.13
C GLU A 193 -22.83 15.63 38.92
N ASP A 194 -23.48 16.60 39.57
CA ASP A 194 -24.70 16.40 40.37
C ASP A 194 -25.99 16.23 39.55
N THR A 195 -25.97 16.60 38.26
CA THR A 195 -27.12 16.44 37.35
C THR A 195 -26.85 15.52 36.17
N PHE A 196 -25.62 15.02 36.05
CA PHE A 196 -25.13 14.28 34.89
C PHE A 196 -25.90 12.99 34.60
N GLU A 197 -26.27 12.23 35.63
CA GLU A 197 -26.99 10.96 35.46
C GLU A 197 -28.35 11.13 34.76
N ARG A 198 -29.09 12.22 35.06
CA ARG A 198 -30.34 12.52 34.34
C ARG A 198 -30.07 12.81 32.86
N GLY A 199 -28.95 13.46 32.57
CA GLY A 199 -28.47 13.70 31.21
C GLY A 199 -28.18 12.40 30.45
N LEU A 200 -27.55 11.43 31.11
CA LEU A 200 -27.29 10.11 30.53
C LEU A 200 -28.59 9.35 30.25
N ASP A 201 -29.57 9.41 31.17
CA ASP A 201 -30.88 8.78 30.96
C ASP A 201 -31.62 9.39 29.76
N ALA A 202 -31.61 10.73 29.66
CA ALA A 202 -32.21 11.45 28.54
C ALA A 202 -31.50 11.11 27.22
N ALA A 203 -30.17 11.08 27.20
CA ALA A 203 -29.39 10.72 26.02
C ALA A 203 -29.61 9.28 25.58
N PHE A 204 -29.64 8.34 26.52
CA PHE A 204 -29.95 6.95 26.24
C PHE A 204 -31.34 6.80 25.61
N ALA A 205 -32.35 7.53 26.11
CA ALA A 205 -33.68 7.54 25.51
C ALA A 205 -33.68 8.05 24.05
N THR A 206 -32.77 8.97 23.69
CA THR A 206 -32.67 9.45 22.30
C THR A 206 -32.16 8.39 21.32
N CYS A 207 -31.45 7.36 21.78
CA CYS A 207 -31.02 6.24 20.92
C CYS A 207 -32.21 5.45 20.35
N SER A 208 -33.35 5.44 21.06
CA SER A 208 -34.61 4.81 20.67
C SER A 208 -35.62 5.76 20.02
N ALA A 209 -35.26 7.02 19.77
CA ALA A 209 -36.21 8.01 19.27
C ALA A 209 -36.71 7.67 17.84
N PRO A 210 -37.98 8.01 17.50
CA PRO A 210 -38.49 7.89 16.14
C PRO A 210 -37.56 8.62 15.14
N GLY A 211 -37.17 7.93 14.08
CA GLY A 211 -36.21 8.45 13.09
C GLY A 211 -34.73 8.17 13.39
N ALA A 212 -34.42 7.34 14.39
CA ALA A 212 -33.08 6.79 14.59
C ALA A 212 -32.61 6.07 13.30
N ARG A 213 -31.44 6.46 12.79
CA ARG A 213 -30.88 5.93 11.53
C ARG A 213 -30.19 4.57 11.68
N LEU A 214 -29.92 4.16 12.90
CA LEU A 214 -29.11 2.97 13.22
C LEU A 214 -29.94 1.98 14.01
N HIS A 215 -29.49 0.72 14.00
CA HIS A 215 -30.08 -0.34 14.81
C HIS A 215 -30.09 0.07 16.29
N THR A 216 -31.29 0.17 16.86
CA THR A 216 -31.52 0.74 18.19
C THR A 216 -30.77 0.00 19.30
N PRO A 217 -30.91 -1.33 19.48
CA PRO A 217 -30.14 -2.07 20.48
C PRO A 217 -28.63 -1.87 20.38
N THR A 218 -28.08 -1.85 19.16
CA THR A 218 -26.65 -1.62 18.94
C THR A 218 -26.24 -0.21 19.37
N SER A 219 -27.07 0.79 19.05
CA SER A 219 -26.81 2.19 19.39
C SER A 219 -26.85 2.41 20.90
N GLU A 220 -27.81 1.79 21.59
CA GLU A 220 -27.93 1.83 23.04
C GLU A 220 -26.76 1.14 23.74
N ALA A 221 -26.38 -0.06 23.28
CA ALA A 221 -25.23 -0.79 23.81
C ALA A 221 -23.91 -0.03 23.61
N ASN A 222 -23.75 0.68 22.48
CA ASN A 222 -22.59 1.53 22.22
C ASN A 222 -22.58 2.79 23.10
N PHE A 223 -23.75 3.34 23.42
CA PHE A 223 -23.87 4.55 24.22
C PHE A 223 -23.59 4.27 25.71
N ASP A 224 -24.34 3.34 26.29
CA ASP A 224 -24.20 2.94 27.68
C ASP A 224 -24.60 1.48 27.85
N LEU A 225 -23.58 0.62 28.01
CA LEU A 225 -23.78 -0.81 28.16
C LEU A 225 -24.60 -1.17 29.41
N ASP A 226 -24.43 -0.45 30.52
CA ASP A 226 -25.14 -0.79 31.77
C ASP A 226 -26.62 -0.46 31.66
N ARG A 227 -26.95 0.68 31.03
CA ARG A 227 -28.35 1.04 30.69
C ARG A 227 -28.96 0.11 29.66
N PHE A 228 -28.18 -0.34 28.67
CA PHE A 228 -28.61 -1.38 27.74
C PHE A 228 -28.95 -2.69 28.48
N MET A 229 -28.08 -3.16 29.37
CA MET A 229 -28.34 -4.36 30.16
C MET A 229 -29.56 -4.19 31.09
N ALA A 230 -29.70 -3.03 31.73
CA ALA A 230 -30.86 -2.69 32.55
C ALA A 230 -32.18 -2.66 31.75
N LYS A 231 -32.15 -2.20 30.51
CA LYS A 231 -33.33 -2.13 29.66
C LYS A 231 -33.77 -3.52 29.19
N TYR A 232 -32.84 -4.36 28.75
CA TYR A 232 -33.16 -5.60 28.06
C TYR A 232 -33.04 -6.87 28.91
N PHE A 233 -32.24 -6.88 29.98
CA PHE A 233 -31.88 -8.13 30.67
C PHE A 233 -31.93 -8.08 32.20
N LEU A 234 -31.95 -6.91 32.83
CA LEU A 234 -31.96 -6.78 34.29
C LEU A 234 -33.20 -6.02 34.78
N ASP A 235 -33.61 -6.18 36.03
CA ASP A 235 -34.74 -5.45 36.65
C ASP A 235 -34.42 -3.98 37.03
N GLY A 236 -33.30 -3.43 36.53
CA GLY A 236 -32.85 -2.07 36.78
C GLY A 236 -31.35 -1.91 36.56
N LEU A 237 -30.81 -0.73 36.83
CA LEU A 237 -29.36 -0.51 36.83
C LEU A 237 -28.72 -1.34 37.95
N ASN A 238 -27.75 -2.19 37.60
CA ASN A 238 -27.14 -3.18 38.50
C ASN A 238 -28.18 -4.11 39.16
N GLY A 239 -29.31 -4.31 38.47
CA GLY A 239 -30.41 -5.14 38.92
C GLY A 239 -30.14 -6.63 38.81
N LYS A 240 -31.11 -7.43 39.23
CA LYS A 240 -31.11 -8.88 39.08
C LYS A 240 -31.48 -9.27 37.64
N PRO A 241 -31.03 -10.44 37.17
CA PRO A 241 -31.45 -10.99 35.88
C PRO A 241 -32.99 -11.09 35.78
N ASP A 242 -33.57 -10.58 34.70
CA ASP A 242 -35.01 -10.65 34.41
C ASP A 242 -35.26 -11.29 33.03
N PRO A 243 -35.40 -12.64 32.98
CA PRO A 243 -35.68 -13.38 31.76
C PRO A 243 -36.96 -12.97 31.02
N LYS A 244 -37.87 -12.22 31.66
CA LYS A 244 -39.15 -11.85 31.06
C LYS A 244 -39.09 -10.61 30.18
N LYS A 245 -38.04 -9.78 30.28
CA LYS A 245 -37.92 -8.53 29.52
C LYS A 245 -37.71 -8.75 28.02
N THR A 246 -36.85 -9.69 27.66
CA THR A 246 -36.41 -9.92 26.28
C THR A 246 -36.53 -11.40 25.94
N THR A 247 -37.71 -11.82 25.47
CA THR A 247 -37.99 -13.24 25.17
C THR A 247 -37.39 -13.72 23.85
N GLU A 248 -37.09 -12.80 22.94
CA GLU A 248 -36.39 -13.07 21.68
C GLU A 248 -34.95 -12.57 21.76
N PRO A 249 -33.96 -13.28 21.21
CA PRO A 249 -32.58 -12.80 21.23
C PRO A 249 -32.41 -11.45 20.53
N ILE A 250 -31.46 -10.66 21.01
CA ILE A 250 -31.05 -9.39 20.42
C ILE A 250 -29.77 -9.58 19.62
N GLU A 251 -29.76 -9.08 18.39
CA GLU A 251 -28.59 -9.02 17.55
C GLU A 251 -27.93 -7.63 17.61
N LEU A 252 -26.68 -7.58 18.03
CA LEU A 252 -25.84 -6.39 17.92
C LEU A 252 -25.04 -6.44 16.62
N TYR A 253 -25.14 -5.36 15.86
CA TYR A 253 -24.59 -5.25 14.52
C TYR A 253 -23.07 -5.00 14.55
N PRO A 254 -22.37 -5.15 13.39
CA PRO A 254 -20.90 -5.09 13.32
C PRO A 254 -20.25 -3.82 13.86
N PHE A 255 -20.97 -2.71 13.92
CA PHE A 255 -20.50 -1.45 14.48
C PHE A 255 -20.58 -1.38 16.01
N PHE A 256 -20.87 -2.50 16.71
CA PHE A 256 -20.76 -2.58 18.16
C PHE A 256 -19.29 -2.61 18.61
N GLU A 257 -18.92 -1.69 19.51
CA GLU A 257 -17.52 -1.40 19.88
C GLU A 257 -17.10 -2.04 21.22
N HIS A 258 -18.02 -2.32 22.14
CA HIS A 258 -17.71 -2.71 23.53
C HIS A 258 -17.71 -4.23 23.80
N ARG A 259 -17.28 -5.04 22.81
CA ARG A 259 -17.38 -6.51 22.86
C ARG A 259 -16.72 -7.16 24.08
N PRO A 260 -15.46 -6.85 24.45
CA PRO A 260 -14.81 -7.53 25.59
C PRO A 260 -15.55 -7.29 26.91
N ARG A 261 -16.06 -6.06 27.10
CA ARG A 261 -16.84 -5.70 28.28
C ARG A 261 -18.18 -6.43 28.30
N LEU A 262 -18.88 -6.50 27.17
CA LEU A 262 -20.15 -7.21 27.08
C LEU A 262 -20.00 -8.71 27.40
N ILE A 263 -18.94 -9.36 26.91
CA ILE A 263 -18.65 -10.77 27.25
C ILE A 263 -18.54 -10.93 28.76
N THR A 264 -17.72 -10.09 29.40
CA THR A 264 -17.50 -10.12 30.86
C THR A 264 -18.82 -9.94 31.63
N VAL A 265 -19.67 -9.01 31.20
CA VAL A 265 -20.97 -8.76 31.84
C VAL A 265 -21.89 -9.96 31.66
N VAL A 266 -22.00 -10.51 30.46
CA VAL A 266 -22.90 -11.65 30.17
C VAL A 266 -22.46 -12.91 30.91
N GLU A 267 -21.15 -13.19 30.98
CA GLU A 267 -20.62 -14.32 31.74
C GLU A 267 -20.98 -14.28 33.24
N SER A 268 -21.19 -13.09 33.79
CA SER A 268 -21.60 -12.90 35.18
C SER A 268 -23.10 -13.09 35.45
N ILE A 269 -23.92 -13.23 34.39
CA ILE A 269 -25.39 -13.31 34.48
C ILE A 269 -25.85 -14.74 34.20
N PRO A 270 -26.30 -15.50 35.22
CA PRO A 270 -26.76 -16.88 35.03
C PRO A 270 -27.93 -16.97 34.03
N GLY A 271 -27.80 -17.87 33.05
CA GLY A 271 -28.83 -18.14 32.05
C GLY A 271 -28.86 -17.17 30.86
N LEU A 272 -28.04 -16.11 30.85
CA LEU A 272 -27.90 -15.26 29.67
C LEU A 272 -26.79 -15.82 28.77
N HIS A 273 -27.10 -15.96 27.48
CA HIS A 273 -26.18 -16.51 26.50
C HIS A 273 -25.73 -15.45 25.51
N LEU A 274 -24.45 -15.51 25.14
CA LEU A 274 -23.85 -14.70 24.08
C LEU A 274 -23.17 -15.60 23.05
N ARG A 275 -23.39 -15.32 21.77
CA ARG A 275 -22.68 -15.93 20.65
C ARG A 275 -22.21 -14.87 19.66
N GLN A 276 -21.10 -15.14 19.01
CA GLN A 276 -20.58 -14.32 17.94
C GLN A 276 -20.69 -15.11 16.64
N VAL A 277 -21.06 -14.43 15.57
CA VAL A 277 -21.17 -15.05 14.25
C VAL A 277 -20.65 -14.12 13.18
N LYS A 278 -19.95 -14.71 12.20
CA LYS A 278 -19.59 -14.02 10.96
C LYS A 278 -20.76 -14.15 9.99
N GLY A 279 -21.45 -13.04 9.74
CA GLY A 279 -22.43 -12.94 8.67
C GLY A 279 -21.76 -12.65 7.32
N THR A 280 -22.58 -12.16 6.39
CA THR A 280 -22.16 -11.76 5.03
C THR A 280 -21.12 -10.64 5.06
N TRP A 281 -20.31 -10.52 4.01
CA TRP A 281 -19.26 -9.49 3.90
C TRP A 281 -18.24 -9.46 5.07
N ASN A 282 -18.01 -10.61 5.74
CA ASN A 282 -17.17 -10.72 6.95
C ASN A 282 -17.64 -9.85 8.14
N SER A 283 -18.92 -9.51 8.17
CA SER A 283 -19.55 -8.76 9.26
C SER A 283 -19.65 -9.60 10.53
N ASN A 284 -19.19 -9.07 11.68
CA ASN A 284 -19.29 -9.79 12.96
C ASN A 284 -20.53 -9.34 13.75
N TYR A 285 -21.49 -10.23 13.94
CA TYR A 285 -22.67 -10.01 14.77
C TYR A 285 -22.46 -10.58 16.16
N THR A 286 -23.09 -9.98 17.17
CA THR A 286 -23.14 -10.51 18.54
C THR A 286 -24.59 -10.75 18.93
N ILE A 287 -24.94 -11.98 19.25
CA ILE A 287 -26.31 -12.41 19.55
C ILE A 287 -26.42 -12.66 21.05
N LEU A 288 -27.43 -12.08 21.70
CA LEU A 288 -27.69 -12.21 23.13
C LEU A 288 -29.10 -12.72 23.41
N GLY A 289 -29.28 -13.67 24.32
CA GLY A 289 -30.61 -14.11 24.72
C GLY A 289 -30.62 -15.12 25.86
N TRP A 290 -31.80 -15.31 26.49
CA TRP A 290 -31.99 -16.27 27.57
C TRP A 290 -32.12 -17.72 27.10
N ASP A 291 -32.57 -17.92 25.87
CA ASP A 291 -32.76 -19.24 25.27
C ASP A 291 -31.60 -19.55 24.33
N ILE A 292 -30.73 -20.48 24.75
CA ILE A 292 -29.59 -20.90 23.94
C ILE A 292 -30.01 -21.50 22.60
N ALA A 293 -31.15 -22.19 22.51
CA ALA A 293 -31.61 -22.79 21.26
C ALA A 293 -31.97 -21.71 20.24
N LYS A 294 -32.65 -20.63 20.68
CA LYS A 294 -32.94 -19.47 19.81
C LYS A 294 -31.67 -18.73 19.39
N VAL A 295 -30.74 -18.49 20.32
CA VAL A 295 -29.44 -17.86 20.02
C VAL A 295 -28.67 -18.65 18.96
N MET A 296 -28.61 -19.97 19.10
CA MET A 296 -27.95 -20.86 18.13
C MET A 296 -28.69 -20.92 16.78
N SER A 297 -30.02 -20.80 16.77
CA SER A 297 -30.80 -20.75 15.53
C SER A 297 -30.47 -19.52 14.69
N ILE A 298 -30.34 -18.34 15.30
CA ILE A 298 -29.94 -17.11 14.60
C ILE A 298 -28.50 -17.24 14.09
N MET A 299 -27.61 -17.78 14.91
CA MET A 299 -26.22 -18.06 14.53
C MET A 299 -26.15 -18.94 13.27
N LYS A 300 -26.92 -20.03 13.23
CA LYS A 300 -26.99 -20.93 12.08
C LYS A 300 -27.51 -20.22 10.82
N GLY A 301 -28.50 -19.34 10.95
CA GLY A 301 -29.01 -18.55 9.81
C GLY A 301 -27.92 -17.68 9.17
N HIS A 302 -27.09 -16.99 9.97
CA HIS A 302 -25.95 -16.22 9.45
C HIS A 302 -24.88 -17.10 8.78
N GLU A 303 -24.63 -18.30 9.32
CA GLU A 303 -23.69 -19.25 8.73
C GLU A 303 -24.19 -19.77 7.37
N GLU A 304 -25.46 -20.13 7.28
CA GLU A 304 -26.13 -20.56 6.03
C GLU A 304 -26.14 -19.45 4.98
N ASP A 305 -26.44 -18.20 5.38
CA ASP A 305 -26.42 -17.04 4.49
C ASP A 305 -25.01 -16.79 3.92
N ARG A 306 -23.98 -16.94 4.75
CA ARG A 306 -22.58 -16.81 4.33
C ARG A 306 -22.15 -17.94 3.39
N GLU A 307 -22.59 -19.17 3.65
CA GLU A 307 -22.30 -20.30 2.75
C GLU A 307 -22.97 -20.11 1.39
N ARG A 308 -24.21 -19.61 1.38
CA ARG A 308 -24.93 -19.28 0.14
C ARG A 308 -24.23 -18.18 -0.65
N GLU A 309 -23.83 -17.09 0.00
CA GLU A 309 -23.11 -15.98 -0.66
C GLU A 309 -21.77 -16.45 -1.25
N LYS A 310 -21.00 -17.27 -0.52
CA LYS A 310 -19.75 -17.85 -1.04
C LYS A 310 -19.99 -18.75 -2.25
N ALA A 311 -21.02 -19.59 -2.20
CA ALA A 311 -21.37 -20.45 -3.32
C ALA A 311 -21.83 -19.64 -4.54
N GLU A 312 -22.53 -18.52 -4.32
CA GLU A 312 -22.93 -17.58 -5.38
C GLU A 312 -21.71 -16.88 -5.99
N GLU A 313 -20.79 -16.37 -5.16
CA GLU A 313 -19.54 -15.74 -5.62
C GLU A 313 -18.65 -16.72 -6.40
N GLU A 314 -18.50 -17.96 -5.91
CA GLU A 314 -17.76 -19.01 -6.61
C GLU A 314 -18.42 -19.41 -7.93
N ALA A 315 -19.76 -19.47 -7.96
CA ALA A 315 -20.51 -19.75 -9.18
C ALA A 315 -20.41 -18.61 -10.20
N GLU A 316 -20.44 -17.35 -9.75
CA GLU A 316 -20.24 -16.18 -10.60
C GLU A 316 -18.83 -16.17 -11.19
N LYS A 317 -17.79 -16.38 -10.37
CA LYS A 317 -16.40 -16.50 -10.84
C LYS A 317 -16.23 -17.62 -11.85
N LEU A 318 -16.85 -18.78 -11.61
CA LEU A 318 -16.81 -19.90 -12.54
C LEU A 318 -17.53 -19.58 -13.85
N ALA A 319 -18.67 -18.89 -13.80
CA ALA A 319 -19.42 -18.46 -14.97
C ALA A 319 -18.64 -17.44 -15.80
N GLU A 320 -18.03 -16.45 -15.16
CA GLU A 320 -17.18 -15.46 -15.80
C GLU A 320 -15.94 -16.09 -16.44
N ARG A 321 -15.27 -17.02 -15.74
CA ARG A 321 -14.16 -17.82 -16.28
C ARG A 321 -14.58 -18.59 -17.53
N ARG A 322 -15.71 -19.30 -17.47
CA ARG A 322 -16.24 -20.05 -18.62
C ARG A 322 -16.56 -19.15 -19.80
N LYS A 323 -17.07 -17.95 -19.56
CA LYS A 323 -17.33 -16.95 -20.59
C LYS A 323 -16.02 -16.49 -21.23
N CYS A 324 -15.01 -16.15 -20.44
CA CYS A 324 -13.71 -15.72 -20.97
C CYS A 324 -13.06 -16.84 -21.80
N TRP A 325 -13.01 -18.07 -21.30
CA TRP A 325 -12.50 -19.21 -22.08
C TRP A 325 -13.27 -19.44 -23.37
N HIS A 326 -14.59 -19.25 -23.35
CA HIS A 326 -15.42 -19.38 -24.53
C HIS A 326 -15.04 -18.35 -25.61
N GLU A 327 -14.77 -17.11 -25.20
CA GLU A 327 -14.33 -16.02 -26.08
C GLU A 327 -12.89 -16.23 -26.56
N ALA A 328 -11.98 -16.60 -25.65
CA ALA A 328 -10.57 -16.89 -25.94
C ALA A 328 -10.38 -17.97 -27.02
N LEU A 329 -11.23 -18.99 -27.00
CA LEU A 329 -11.20 -20.10 -27.96
C LEU A 329 -11.84 -19.78 -29.31
N GLN A 330 -12.42 -18.60 -29.50
CA GLN A 330 -13.04 -18.24 -30.78
C GLN A 330 -12.08 -18.35 -31.98
N PRO A 331 -10.83 -17.85 -31.93
CA PRO A 331 -9.88 -18.00 -33.04
C PRO A 331 -9.55 -19.46 -33.37
N HIS A 332 -9.51 -20.35 -32.36
CA HIS A 332 -9.34 -21.78 -32.60
C HIS A 332 -10.55 -22.38 -33.32
N ARG A 333 -11.77 -22.02 -32.91
CA ARG A 333 -13.00 -22.48 -33.59
C ARG A 333 -13.04 -22.03 -35.04
N ASP A 334 -12.66 -20.80 -35.31
CA ASP A 334 -12.62 -20.24 -36.66
C ASP A 334 -11.56 -20.97 -37.51
N TYR A 335 -10.37 -21.23 -36.95
CA TYR A 335 -9.33 -22.02 -37.60
C TYR A 335 -9.80 -23.44 -37.96
N MET A 336 -10.47 -24.11 -37.01
CA MET A 336 -10.95 -25.48 -37.19
C MET A 336 -11.99 -25.64 -38.32
N GLN A 337 -12.66 -24.57 -38.75
CA GLN A 337 -13.61 -24.64 -39.88
C GLN A 337 -12.94 -24.97 -41.22
N SER A 338 -11.66 -24.63 -41.37
CA SER A 338 -10.89 -24.83 -42.61
C SER A 338 -9.72 -25.80 -42.45
N TYR A 339 -9.43 -26.21 -41.21
CA TYR A 339 -8.30 -27.05 -40.88
C TYR A 339 -8.42 -28.47 -41.46
N ARG A 340 -7.30 -28.98 -41.95
CA ARG A 340 -7.17 -30.36 -42.43
C ARG A 340 -6.09 -31.08 -41.64
N PRO A 341 -6.44 -32.10 -40.84
CA PRO A 341 -5.47 -32.84 -40.05
C PRO A 341 -4.39 -33.48 -40.92
N PRO A 342 -3.11 -33.46 -40.50
CA PRO A 342 -2.05 -34.20 -41.15
C PRO A 342 -2.34 -35.70 -41.14
N ALA A 343 -1.91 -36.39 -42.20
CA ALA A 343 -2.02 -37.84 -42.28
C ALA A 343 -0.74 -38.52 -41.75
N GLY A 344 -0.92 -39.53 -40.89
CA GLY A 344 0.18 -40.37 -40.40
C GLY A 344 0.60 -40.03 -38.96
N PRO A 345 1.79 -40.50 -38.52
CA PRO A 345 2.30 -40.24 -37.19
C PRO A 345 2.70 -38.77 -37.03
N LEU A 346 2.65 -38.26 -35.79
CA LEU A 346 3.05 -36.91 -35.43
C LEU A 346 4.50 -36.62 -35.81
N LYS A 347 4.73 -35.50 -36.49
CA LYS A 347 6.05 -34.98 -36.89
C LYS A 347 6.28 -33.59 -36.31
N LEU A 348 7.53 -33.15 -36.30
CA LEU A 348 7.90 -31.81 -35.84
C LEU A 348 7.21 -30.70 -36.66
N ASP A 349 7.06 -30.90 -37.97
CA ASP A 349 6.36 -29.95 -38.85
C ASP A 349 4.87 -29.77 -38.49
N ASP A 350 4.25 -30.81 -37.90
CA ASP A 350 2.84 -30.75 -37.51
C ASP A 350 2.62 -29.83 -36.29
N LEU A 351 3.67 -29.61 -35.50
CA LEU A 351 3.64 -28.77 -34.30
C LEU A 351 3.63 -27.27 -34.64
N VAL A 352 4.12 -26.88 -35.81
CA VAL A 352 4.32 -25.47 -36.17
C VAL A 352 3.02 -24.68 -36.14
N GLY A 353 3.04 -23.51 -35.51
CA GLY A 353 1.91 -22.58 -35.53
C GLY A 353 1.74 -21.78 -34.26
N SER A 354 0.59 -21.13 -34.19
CA SER A 354 0.17 -20.27 -33.09
C SER A 354 -0.94 -20.95 -32.30
N TYR A 355 -0.82 -20.98 -30.97
CA TYR A 355 -1.73 -21.67 -30.06
C TYR A 355 -2.20 -20.75 -28.93
N ILE A 356 -3.43 -21.01 -28.48
CA ILE A 356 -4.00 -20.48 -27.24
C ILE A 356 -3.73 -21.51 -26.15
N ILE A 357 -3.26 -21.07 -24.99
CA ILE A 357 -3.10 -21.92 -23.81
C ILE A 357 -4.30 -21.70 -22.87
N LEU A 358 -4.81 -22.77 -22.27
CA LEU A 358 -5.72 -22.70 -21.11
C LEU A 358 -5.07 -23.42 -19.93
N CYS A 359 -4.96 -22.73 -18.79
CA CYS A 359 -4.34 -23.28 -17.58
C CYS A 359 -5.10 -22.81 -16.34
N GLU A 360 -5.95 -23.70 -15.79
CA GLU A 360 -6.84 -23.37 -14.68
C GLU A 360 -6.09 -22.90 -13.43
N ALA A 361 -4.93 -23.50 -13.14
CA ALA A 361 -4.12 -23.11 -11.98
C ALA A 361 -3.55 -21.69 -12.09
N ILE A 362 -3.27 -21.22 -13.31
CA ILE A 362 -2.78 -19.86 -13.56
C ILE A 362 -3.94 -18.87 -13.48
N ASP A 363 -5.09 -19.22 -14.07
CA ASP A 363 -6.31 -18.40 -14.01
C ASP A 363 -6.80 -18.20 -12.56
N GLU A 364 -6.75 -19.27 -11.75
CA GLU A 364 -7.06 -19.20 -10.32
C GLU A 364 -6.11 -18.29 -9.55
N HIS A 365 -4.82 -18.31 -9.91
CA HIS A 365 -3.80 -17.52 -9.23
C HIS A 365 -3.89 -16.04 -9.58
N MET A 366 -4.13 -15.70 -10.85
CA MET A 366 -4.18 -14.30 -11.29
C MET A 366 -5.49 -13.59 -10.92
N GLY A 367 -6.57 -14.33 -10.68
CA GLY A 367 -7.85 -13.79 -10.19
C GLY A 367 -8.62 -12.94 -11.21
N ASN A 368 -8.01 -12.67 -12.35
CA ASN A 368 -8.58 -12.12 -13.56
C ASN A 368 -8.41 -13.18 -14.64
N GLY A 369 -9.50 -13.57 -15.31
CA GLY A 369 -9.46 -14.56 -16.39
C GLY A 369 -8.65 -14.04 -17.57
N ASN A 370 -7.32 -14.08 -17.47
CA ASN A 370 -6.44 -13.55 -18.49
C ASN A 370 -6.42 -14.57 -19.63
N CYS A 371 -7.17 -14.25 -20.68
CA CYS A 371 -7.43 -15.17 -21.78
C CYS A 371 -6.37 -15.10 -22.90
N ASP A 372 -5.33 -14.28 -22.71
CA ASP A 372 -4.26 -14.07 -23.70
C ASP A 372 -3.01 -14.92 -23.41
N LEU A 373 -3.22 -16.18 -23.01
CA LEU A 373 -2.11 -17.13 -22.85
C LEU A 373 -1.77 -17.74 -24.21
N THR A 374 -0.51 -17.68 -24.63
CA THR A 374 -0.08 -18.04 -26.00
C THR A 374 1.13 -18.95 -26.02
N LEU A 375 1.19 -19.80 -27.05
CA LEU A 375 2.35 -20.60 -27.41
C LEU A 375 2.57 -20.47 -28.92
N GLU A 376 3.78 -20.08 -29.33
CA GLU A 376 4.12 -19.83 -30.73
C GLU A 376 5.29 -20.75 -31.12
N ILE A 377 4.97 -21.84 -31.82
CA ILE A 377 5.91 -22.91 -32.18
C ILE A 377 6.54 -22.61 -33.54
N GLN A 378 7.87 -22.49 -33.57
CA GLN A 378 8.64 -22.18 -34.78
C GLN A 378 8.79 -23.40 -35.69
N LYS A 379 9.14 -23.13 -36.95
CA LYS A 379 9.54 -24.17 -37.91
C LYS A 379 10.78 -24.92 -37.40
N PRO A 380 10.90 -26.23 -37.65
CA PRO A 380 12.06 -27.00 -37.22
C PRO A 380 13.35 -26.47 -37.85
N ALA A 381 14.28 -26.02 -37.00
CA ALA A 381 15.65 -25.69 -37.38
C ALA A 381 16.64 -26.83 -37.04
N SER A 382 16.19 -27.80 -36.26
CA SER A 382 16.95 -28.98 -35.83
C SER A 382 16.15 -30.25 -36.10
N ALA A 383 16.85 -31.36 -36.36
CA ALA A 383 16.25 -32.68 -36.46
C ALA A 383 15.80 -33.25 -35.09
N ASN A 384 16.29 -32.67 -33.99
CA ASN A 384 16.00 -33.13 -32.63
C ASN A 384 14.73 -32.48 -32.05
N GLY A 385 14.26 -31.35 -32.59
CA GLY A 385 13.02 -30.74 -32.14
C GLY A 385 12.79 -29.31 -32.63
N VAL A 386 11.88 -28.61 -31.95
CA VAL A 386 11.46 -27.25 -32.28
C VAL A 386 11.58 -26.33 -31.07
N VAL A 387 11.71 -25.04 -31.33
CA VAL A 387 11.74 -23.99 -30.31
C VAL A 387 10.45 -23.20 -30.40
N ALA A 388 9.90 -22.81 -29.26
CA ALA A 388 8.70 -22.02 -29.14
C ALA A 388 8.89 -20.86 -28.17
N THR A 389 8.11 -19.80 -28.35
CA THR A 389 7.92 -18.78 -27.29
C THR A 389 6.57 -18.99 -26.64
N PHE A 390 6.49 -18.76 -25.34
CA PHE A 390 5.25 -18.87 -24.59
C PHE A 390 5.04 -17.64 -23.71
N ASN A 391 3.77 -17.29 -23.53
CA ASN A 391 3.33 -16.28 -22.58
C ASN A 391 2.14 -16.84 -21.81
N LEU A 392 2.30 -17.01 -20.50
CA LEU A 392 1.26 -17.47 -19.58
C LEU A 392 0.73 -16.34 -18.70
N GLY A 393 0.96 -15.09 -19.08
CA GLY A 393 0.61 -13.87 -18.35
C GLY A 393 1.42 -13.65 -17.07
N LEU A 394 1.71 -14.71 -16.34
CA LEU A 394 2.54 -14.71 -15.15
C LEU A 394 4.01 -15.01 -15.46
N VAL A 395 4.25 -15.94 -16.39
CA VAL A 395 5.58 -16.33 -16.85
C VAL A 395 5.62 -16.27 -18.35
N GLU A 396 6.70 -15.71 -18.89
CA GLU A 396 7.00 -15.70 -20.31
C GLU A 396 8.39 -16.28 -20.55
N GLY A 397 8.61 -16.84 -21.74
CA GLY A 397 9.93 -17.35 -22.09
C GLY A 397 9.98 -18.25 -23.30
N THR A 398 11.01 -19.07 -23.35
CA THR A 398 11.29 -20.01 -24.43
C THR A 398 11.00 -21.44 -23.99
N MET A 399 10.43 -22.23 -24.88
CA MET A 399 10.15 -23.65 -24.68
C MET A 399 10.82 -24.49 -25.77
N LEU A 400 11.57 -25.51 -25.36
CA LEU A 400 12.11 -26.54 -26.23
C LEU A 400 11.12 -27.69 -26.29
N LEU A 401 10.84 -28.21 -27.49
CA LEU A 401 9.86 -29.25 -27.73
C LEU A 401 10.46 -30.35 -28.60
N ALA A 402 10.32 -31.62 -28.18
CA ALA A 402 10.86 -32.76 -28.92
C ALA A 402 9.97 -34.00 -28.81
N LEU A 403 10.08 -34.91 -29.78
CA LEU A 403 9.29 -36.16 -29.82
C LEU A 403 9.83 -37.27 -28.89
N SER A 404 10.97 -37.04 -28.23
CA SER A 404 11.55 -37.92 -27.20
C SER A 404 12.43 -37.15 -26.23
N ASP A 405 12.62 -37.66 -25.01
CA ASP A 405 13.55 -37.09 -24.02
C ASP A 405 14.99 -36.99 -24.55
N ASP A 406 15.48 -38.03 -25.24
CA ASP A 406 16.84 -38.03 -25.82
C ASP A 406 17.00 -36.91 -26.87
N ALA A 407 15.97 -36.66 -27.68
CA ALA A 407 15.98 -35.60 -28.66
C ALA A 407 15.86 -34.23 -28.00
N LEU A 408 15.08 -34.10 -26.92
CA LEU A 408 14.99 -32.86 -26.13
C LEU A 408 16.35 -32.47 -25.55
N HIS A 409 17.09 -33.44 -25.00
CA HIS A 409 18.44 -33.22 -24.47
C HIS A 409 19.41 -32.74 -25.56
N ARG A 410 19.39 -33.38 -26.74
CA ARG A 410 20.25 -32.98 -27.87
C ARG A 410 19.87 -31.60 -28.41
N LEU A 411 18.58 -31.31 -28.52
CA LEU A 411 18.10 -30.00 -28.96
C LEU A 411 18.63 -28.88 -28.06
N ARG A 412 18.70 -29.13 -26.76
CA ARG A 412 19.27 -28.18 -25.80
C ARG A 412 20.76 -27.96 -26.02
N GLU A 413 21.53 -29.03 -26.23
CA GLU A 413 22.98 -28.94 -26.51
C GLU A 413 23.28 -28.20 -27.83
N GLU A 414 22.36 -28.26 -28.80
CA GLU A 414 22.47 -27.60 -30.10
C GLU A 414 22.14 -26.10 -30.08
N GLN A 415 21.59 -25.58 -28.99
CA GLN A 415 21.19 -24.17 -28.95
C GLN A 415 22.40 -23.25 -29.14
N PRO A 416 22.33 -22.27 -30.05
CA PRO A 416 23.48 -21.50 -30.49
C PRO A 416 24.17 -20.83 -29.30
N PRO A 417 25.51 -20.87 -29.25
CA PRO A 417 26.26 -20.32 -28.14
C PRO A 417 25.95 -18.84 -27.94
N GLU A 418 26.10 -18.44 -26.69
CA GLU A 418 25.92 -17.10 -26.15
C GLU A 418 26.28 -15.99 -27.16
N LEU A 419 25.35 -15.07 -27.43
CA LEU A 419 25.71 -13.80 -28.09
C LEU A 419 26.71 -13.11 -27.15
N ALA A 420 27.97 -13.02 -27.56
CA ALA A 420 29.00 -12.30 -26.84
C ALA A 420 28.55 -10.84 -26.69
N TYR A 421 28.06 -10.48 -25.51
CA TYR A 421 28.03 -9.10 -25.09
C TYR A 421 29.49 -8.62 -25.11
N TYR A 422 29.81 -7.71 -26.01
CA TYR A 422 31.06 -6.97 -25.97
C TYR A 422 31.02 -6.14 -24.68
N GLU A 423 31.69 -6.62 -23.64
CA GLU A 423 32.16 -5.74 -22.58
C GLU A 423 33.13 -4.76 -23.27
N ASP A 424 32.72 -3.51 -23.43
CA ASP A 424 33.67 -2.41 -23.67
C ASP A 424 34.60 -2.40 -22.45
N GLU A 425 35.75 -3.07 -22.59
CA GLU A 425 36.88 -2.94 -21.67
C GLU A 425 37.35 -1.48 -21.74
N GLU A 426 36.94 -0.66 -20.77
CA GLU A 426 37.66 0.58 -20.50
C GLU A 426 39.08 0.21 -20.04
N GLU A 427 40.04 0.47 -20.93
CA GLU A 427 41.48 0.45 -20.66
C GLU A 427 41.80 1.36 -19.46
N ASP A 428 42.09 0.76 -18.30
CA ASP A 428 42.77 1.43 -17.20
C ASP A 428 44.23 0.96 -17.18
N ASP A 429 45.09 1.76 -17.80
CA ASP A 429 46.54 1.66 -17.76
C ASP A 429 47.05 1.80 -16.31
N SER A 430 47.53 0.70 -15.72
CA SER A 430 48.37 0.79 -14.52
C SER A 430 49.47 -0.28 -14.51
N ASP A 431 50.69 0.20 -14.76
CA ASP A 431 51.96 -0.50 -14.68
C ASP A 431 52.25 -1.12 -13.30
N GLY A 432 52.84 -2.32 -13.26
CA GLY A 432 53.62 -2.73 -12.08
C GLY A 432 53.94 -4.22 -11.84
N TYR A 433 55.02 -4.70 -12.47
CA TYR A 433 55.97 -5.72 -11.97
C TYR A 433 55.48 -7.11 -11.49
N GLY A 434 55.57 -8.09 -12.42
CA GLY A 434 56.39 -9.30 -12.33
C GLY A 434 56.27 -10.27 -11.14
N SER A 435 55.86 -11.52 -11.39
CA SER A 435 56.74 -12.71 -11.25
C SER A 435 56.05 -14.04 -11.62
N ASN A 436 56.75 -14.85 -12.41
CA ASN A 436 56.85 -16.32 -12.40
C ASN A 436 55.62 -17.22 -12.67
N SER A 437 55.52 -17.63 -13.94
CA SER A 437 55.56 -19.03 -14.39
C SER A 437 55.10 -20.14 -13.43
N LYS A 438 53.84 -20.59 -13.58
CA LYS A 438 53.45 -22.00 -13.34
C LYS A 438 52.41 -22.47 -14.36
N LYS A 439 52.90 -23.24 -15.33
CA LYS A 439 52.16 -24.19 -16.18
C LYS A 439 51.37 -25.16 -15.27
N ARG A 440 50.04 -25.11 -15.32
CA ARG A 440 49.11 -26.18 -14.88
C ARG A 440 48.05 -26.28 -15.99
N LYS A 441 48.25 -27.18 -16.95
CA LYS A 441 47.65 -28.52 -17.05
C LYS A 441 46.12 -28.44 -16.91
N ALA A 442 45.46 -28.58 -18.06
CA ALA A 442 44.03 -28.77 -18.19
C ALA A 442 43.55 -29.83 -17.18
N SER A 443 42.65 -29.43 -16.30
CA SER A 443 41.86 -30.36 -15.51
C SER A 443 40.67 -30.76 -16.35
N ASP A 444 40.58 -32.07 -16.56
CA ASP A 444 39.54 -32.77 -17.28
C ASP A 444 38.12 -32.31 -16.92
N SER A 445 37.29 -32.30 -17.95
CA SER A 445 35.84 -32.33 -17.92
C SER A 445 35.32 -33.25 -16.80
N SER A 446 34.81 -32.66 -15.72
CA SER A 446 33.96 -33.39 -14.77
C SER A 446 32.62 -33.66 -15.45
N GLY A 447 32.40 -34.94 -15.78
CA GLY A 447 31.33 -35.42 -16.62
C GLY A 447 29.93 -35.05 -16.13
N GLY A 448 29.09 -34.69 -17.10
CA GLY A 448 27.65 -34.63 -16.92
C GLY A 448 27.13 -35.95 -16.38
N GLN A 449 26.32 -35.88 -15.34
CA GLN A 449 25.58 -37.03 -14.85
C GLN A 449 24.68 -37.53 -15.98
N ALA A 450 24.91 -38.76 -16.42
CA ALA A 450 24.02 -39.47 -17.33
C ALA A 450 22.64 -39.56 -16.67
N ILE A 451 21.65 -38.89 -17.27
CA ILE A 451 20.25 -38.99 -16.89
C ILE A 451 19.85 -40.46 -16.95
N ARG A 452 19.38 -40.98 -15.81
CA ARG A 452 18.92 -42.36 -15.66
C ARG A 452 17.80 -42.64 -16.66
N ARG A 453 18.07 -43.55 -17.61
CA ARG A 453 17.06 -44.17 -18.48
C ARG A 453 15.88 -44.66 -17.63
N ARG A 454 14.70 -44.05 -17.77
CA ARG A 454 13.43 -44.68 -17.39
C ARG A 454 13.08 -45.73 -18.45
N LEU A 455 13.76 -46.87 -18.36
CA LEU A 455 13.45 -48.06 -19.15
C LEU A 455 12.09 -48.60 -18.66
N GLY A 456 10.98 -48.31 -19.34
CA GLY A 456 9.70 -48.93 -18.97
C GLY A 456 8.43 -48.43 -19.66
N GLU A 457 8.37 -47.20 -20.16
CA GLU A 457 7.15 -46.70 -20.81
C GLU A 457 7.20 -46.91 -22.32
N THR A 458 6.21 -47.63 -22.85
CA THR A 458 5.97 -47.70 -24.30
C THR A 458 5.77 -46.28 -24.84
N PRO A 459 6.48 -45.88 -25.92
CA PRO A 459 6.37 -44.54 -26.47
C PRO A 459 4.91 -44.20 -26.79
N LYS A 460 4.37 -43.15 -26.19
CA LYS A 460 3.07 -42.61 -26.59
C LYS A 460 3.24 -41.90 -27.94
N PRO A 461 2.54 -42.33 -29.00
CA PRO A 461 2.84 -41.90 -30.37
C PRO A 461 2.60 -40.40 -30.64
N ASN A 462 1.82 -39.73 -29.79
CA ASN A 462 1.49 -38.30 -29.93
C ASN A 462 2.04 -37.43 -28.78
N ARG A 463 3.01 -37.95 -28.01
CA ARG A 463 3.61 -37.19 -26.91
C ARG A 463 4.78 -36.34 -27.40
N VAL A 464 4.75 -35.07 -27.02
CA VAL A 464 5.85 -34.11 -27.18
C VAL A 464 6.36 -33.78 -25.79
N TYR A 465 7.65 -33.94 -25.56
CA TYR A 465 8.32 -33.57 -24.32
C TYR A 465 8.74 -32.10 -24.39
N LEU A 466 8.64 -31.40 -23.27
CA LEU A 466 8.99 -29.99 -23.19
C LEU A 466 9.99 -29.71 -22.07
N GLN A 467 10.86 -28.74 -22.31
CA GLN A 467 11.62 -28.03 -21.28
C GLN A 467 11.43 -26.52 -21.50
N TRP A 468 11.33 -25.74 -20.43
CA TRP A 468 11.10 -24.31 -20.53
C TRP A 468 12.10 -23.49 -19.71
N GLY A 469 12.41 -22.30 -20.19
CA GLY A 469 13.22 -21.29 -19.51
C GLY A 469 12.56 -19.94 -19.70
N GLY A 470 12.53 -19.12 -18.66
CA GLY A 470 11.73 -17.90 -18.70
C GLY A 470 11.93 -17.01 -17.49
N ARG A 471 11.00 -16.08 -17.30
CA ARG A 471 10.93 -15.18 -16.15
C ARG A 471 9.48 -14.96 -15.76
N VAL A 472 9.26 -14.62 -14.49
CA VAL A 472 7.99 -13.98 -14.11
C VAL A 472 7.93 -12.60 -14.82
N VAL A 473 6.77 -12.24 -15.35
CA VAL A 473 6.58 -10.96 -16.06
C VAL A 473 6.99 -9.81 -15.14
N ASP A 474 7.81 -8.89 -15.65
CA ASP A 474 8.45 -7.78 -14.94
C ASP A 474 9.44 -8.15 -13.82
N ALA A 475 9.78 -9.42 -13.63
CA ALA A 475 10.68 -9.91 -12.59
C ALA A 475 12.03 -10.40 -13.16
N GLU A 476 12.77 -11.14 -12.33
CA GLU A 476 14.07 -11.73 -12.66
C GLU A 476 13.91 -13.06 -13.42
N ILE A 477 14.98 -13.48 -14.10
CA ILE A 477 15.04 -14.78 -14.80
C ILE A 477 14.90 -15.93 -13.79
N GLU A 478 14.06 -16.91 -14.14
CA GLU A 478 13.88 -18.15 -13.37
C GLU A 478 14.94 -19.17 -13.81
N VAL A 479 16.02 -19.26 -13.02
CA VAL A 479 17.16 -20.14 -13.33
C VAL A 479 16.80 -21.61 -13.05
N ASP A 480 16.81 -22.45 -14.09
CA ASP A 480 16.55 -23.89 -14.01
C ASP A 480 17.82 -24.70 -13.68
N GLU A 481 18.40 -24.50 -12.48
CA GLU A 481 19.66 -25.15 -12.07
C GLU A 481 19.60 -26.69 -12.11
N GLY A 482 18.40 -27.25 -11.90
CA GLY A 482 18.19 -28.70 -11.78
C GLY A 482 17.61 -29.38 -13.03
N ASN A 483 17.36 -28.64 -14.11
CA ASN A 483 16.60 -29.14 -15.27
C ASN A 483 15.21 -29.65 -14.90
N GLU A 484 14.57 -28.96 -13.96
CA GLU A 484 13.29 -29.32 -13.35
C GLU A 484 12.11 -28.67 -14.08
N HIS A 485 12.35 -27.65 -14.92
CA HIS A 485 11.34 -26.97 -15.73
C HIS A 485 10.90 -27.79 -16.94
N THR A 486 10.27 -28.93 -16.67
CA THR A 486 9.95 -29.97 -17.66
C THR A 486 8.46 -30.25 -17.74
N GLY A 487 8.05 -30.95 -18.79
CA GLY A 487 6.67 -31.36 -18.98
C GLY A 487 6.45 -32.19 -20.24
N TYR A 488 5.20 -32.31 -20.64
CA TYR A 488 4.82 -32.89 -21.92
C TYR A 488 3.49 -32.33 -22.44
N LEU A 489 3.23 -32.56 -23.73
CA LEU A 489 1.97 -32.34 -24.43
C LEU A 489 1.56 -33.64 -25.12
N ASP A 490 0.37 -34.14 -24.85
CA ASP A 490 -0.25 -35.26 -25.55
C ASP A 490 -1.24 -34.70 -26.58
N PHE A 491 -0.87 -34.74 -27.87
CA PHE A 491 -1.70 -34.26 -28.98
C PHE A 491 -2.84 -35.24 -29.28
N ASP A 492 -4.01 -34.69 -29.58
CA ASP A 492 -5.13 -35.48 -30.07
C ASP A 492 -4.93 -35.90 -31.54
N ALA A 493 -5.87 -36.67 -32.09
CA ALA A 493 -5.79 -37.15 -33.46
C ALA A 493 -5.86 -36.03 -34.52
N SER A 494 -6.36 -34.84 -34.16
CA SER A 494 -6.39 -33.70 -35.07
C SER A 494 -5.01 -33.04 -35.18
N MET A 495 -4.15 -33.19 -34.17
CA MET A 495 -2.88 -32.46 -34.01
C MET A 495 -3.05 -30.94 -33.86
N ALA A 496 -4.30 -30.44 -33.76
CA ALA A 496 -4.61 -29.03 -33.49
C ALA A 496 -4.87 -28.75 -31.99
N THR A 497 -4.99 -29.79 -31.18
CA THR A 497 -5.20 -29.67 -29.73
C THR A 497 -4.28 -30.62 -28.99
N ALA A 498 -3.78 -30.20 -27.83
CA ALA A 498 -3.05 -31.07 -26.93
C ALA A 498 -3.36 -30.76 -25.47
N ARG A 499 -3.20 -31.78 -24.62
CA ARG A 499 -3.25 -31.64 -23.16
C ARG A 499 -1.88 -31.95 -22.59
N GLY A 500 -1.41 -31.10 -21.70
CA GLY A 500 -0.08 -31.21 -21.15
C GLY A 500 -0.05 -31.08 -19.65
N GLU A 501 1.11 -31.44 -19.12
CA GLU A 501 1.53 -31.15 -17.76
C GLU A 501 2.88 -30.46 -17.82
N TRP A 502 3.08 -29.43 -17.01
CA TRP A 502 4.38 -28.79 -16.83
C TRP A 502 4.66 -28.57 -15.34
N VAL A 503 5.93 -28.48 -14.99
CA VAL A 503 6.40 -28.30 -13.61
C VAL A 503 7.01 -26.91 -13.48
N TYR A 504 6.62 -26.20 -12.42
CA TYR A 504 7.22 -24.93 -12.04
C TYR A 504 7.51 -24.94 -10.53
N PRO A 505 8.68 -25.46 -10.13
CA PRO A 505 9.03 -25.71 -8.73
C PRO A 505 9.02 -24.48 -7.84
N ALA A 506 9.51 -23.34 -8.31
CA ALA A 506 9.65 -22.13 -7.50
C ALA A 506 8.30 -21.61 -7.00
N MET A 507 7.26 -21.72 -7.83
CA MET A 507 5.94 -21.18 -7.51
C MET A 507 4.97 -22.21 -6.92
N TRP A 508 5.02 -23.46 -7.40
CA TRP A 508 4.03 -24.49 -7.02
C TRP A 508 4.63 -25.73 -6.33
N GLY A 509 5.95 -25.75 -6.13
CA GLY A 509 6.68 -26.89 -5.55
C GLY A 509 6.97 -27.99 -6.56
N LYS A 510 8.00 -28.80 -6.28
CA LYS A 510 8.51 -29.86 -7.19
C LYS A 510 7.51 -30.98 -7.49
N GLU A 511 6.56 -31.22 -6.57
CA GLU A 511 5.61 -32.33 -6.68
C GLU A 511 4.34 -31.96 -7.46
N ARG A 512 4.05 -30.66 -7.58
CA ARG A 512 2.83 -30.20 -8.24
C ARG A 512 3.07 -30.04 -9.75
N LYS A 513 2.40 -30.88 -10.52
CA LYS A 513 2.30 -30.74 -11.98
C LYS A 513 1.06 -29.94 -12.32
N LEU A 514 1.24 -28.92 -13.15
CA LEU A 514 0.13 -28.07 -13.59
C LEU A 514 -0.41 -28.61 -14.91
N ALA A 515 -1.69 -28.94 -14.94
CA ALA A 515 -2.37 -29.33 -16.16
C ALA A 515 -2.70 -28.10 -17.01
N PHE A 516 -2.45 -28.19 -18.31
CA PHE A 516 -2.82 -27.15 -19.27
C PHE A 516 -3.26 -27.78 -20.60
N SER A 517 -3.95 -27.01 -21.43
CA SER A 517 -4.35 -27.41 -22.77
C SER A 517 -3.93 -26.35 -23.78
N ILE A 518 -3.59 -26.77 -25.00
CA ILE A 518 -3.26 -25.86 -26.09
C ILE A 518 -4.20 -26.08 -27.28
N TYR A 519 -4.56 -25.00 -27.95
CA TYR A 519 -5.54 -24.96 -29.03
C TYR A 519 -5.00 -24.15 -30.20
N LYS A 520 -4.78 -24.80 -31.35
CA LYS A 520 -4.17 -24.15 -32.53
C LYS A 520 -5.11 -23.10 -33.11
N ARG A 521 -4.60 -21.88 -33.30
CA ARG A 521 -5.32 -20.74 -33.90
C ARG A 521 -4.73 -20.27 -35.23
N GLY A 522 -3.62 -20.87 -35.68
CA GLY A 522 -3.01 -20.57 -36.98
C GLY A 522 -1.78 -21.42 -37.28
N ASP A 523 -1.43 -21.52 -38.56
CA ASP A 523 -0.30 -22.34 -39.05
C ASP A 523 1.05 -21.62 -39.01
N GLN A 524 1.06 -20.30 -38.82
CA GLN A 524 2.28 -19.51 -38.70
C GLN A 524 2.41 -18.97 -37.28
N PRO A 525 3.59 -19.09 -36.66
CA PRO A 525 3.86 -18.42 -35.39
C PRO A 525 3.85 -16.90 -35.59
N ARG A 526 3.44 -16.17 -34.55
CA ARG A 526 3.33 -14.69 -34.58
C ARG A 526 4.51 -13.97 -33.93
N GLU A 527 5.24 -14.68 -33.08
CA GLU A 527 6.35 -14.14 -32.30
C GLU A 527 7.58 -15.03 -32.47
N THR A 528 8.76 -14.45 -32.31
CA THR A 528 10.04 -15.17 -32.37
C THR A 528 10.57 -15.41 -30.96
N PRO A 529 11.02 -16.63 -30.62
CA PRO A 529 11.54 -16.93 -29.30
C PRO A 529 12.87 -16.22 -29.01
N THR A 530 13.03 -15.80 -27.76
CA THR A 530 14.32 -15.45 -27.19
C THR A 530 15.26 -16.66 -27.29
N ASN A 531 16.56 -16.41 -27.48
CA ASN A 531 17.56 -17.47 -27.49
C ASN A 531 17.50 -18.25 -26.18
N TRP A 532 17.47 -19.58 -26.25
CA TRP A 532 17.42 -20.46 -25.07
C TRP A 532 18.53 -20.16 -24.06
N ASN A 533 19.74 -19.85 -24.52
CA ASN A 533 20.90 -19.58 -23.66
C ASN A 533 20.82 -18.23 -22.92
N TYR A 534 19.78 -17.43 -23.18
CA TYR A 534 19.44 -16.25 -22.40
C TYR A 534 18.96 -16.61 -20.98
N TRP A 535 18.30 -17.76 -20.81
CA TRP A 535 17.66 -18.16 -19.54
C TRP A 535 18.65 -18.85 -18.58
N THR A 536 19.86 -18.30 -18.46
CA THR A 536 20.95 -18.87 -17.65
C THR A 536 21.28 -18.01 -16.45
N GLU A 537 21.92 -18.60 -15.43
CA GLU A 537 22.39 -17.89 -14.22
C GLU A 537 23.29 -16.70 -14.57
N LYS A 538 24.13 -16.84 -15.61
CA LYS A 538 24.99 -15.75 -16.08
C LYS A 538 24.19 -14.52 -16.51
N PHE A 539 23.10 -14.69 -17.25
CA PHE A 539 22.24 -13.57 -17.67
C PHE A 539 21.38 -13.05 -16.53
N TYR A 540 20.92 -13.92 -15.64
CA TYR A 540 20.31 -13.52 -14.38
C TYR A 540 21.24 -12.55 -13.61
N ASP A 541 22.52 -12.90 -13.46
CA ASP A 541 23.50 -12.06 -12.76
C ASP A 541 23.77 -10.74 -13.48
N ILE A 542 23.82 -10.74 -14.82
CA ILE A 542 24.00 -9.53 -15.63
C ILE A 542 22.78 -8.60 -15.46
N GLU A 543 21.56 -9.13 -15.59
CA GLU A 543 20.33 -8.36 -15.39
C GLU A 543 20.24 -7.81 -13.96
N CYS A 544 20.52 -8.64 -12.96
CA CYS A 544 20.53 -8.22 -11.56
C CYS A 544 21.57 -7.12 -11.29
N ARG A 545 22.77 -7.23 -11.85
CA ARG A 545 23.80 -6.18 -11.76
C ARG A 545 23.32 -4.88 -12.40
N ASN A 546 22.76 -4.94 -13.60
CA ASN A 546 22.28 -3.76 -14.33
C ASN A 546 21.07 -3.11 -13.63
N ARG A 547 20.16 -3.91 -13.08
CA ARG A 547 18.90 -3.44 -12.48
C ARG A 547 19.07 -2.94 -11.05
N TRP A 548 19.92 -3.61 -10.26
CA TRP A 548 20.06 -3.33 -8.82
C TRP A 548 21.40 -2.74 -8.41
N GLY A 549 22.37 -2.61 -9.33
CA GLY A 549 23.65 -1.92 -9.09
C GLY A 549 24.45 -2.49 -7.93
N ARG A 550 24.43 -3.82 -7.72
CA ARG A 550 25.17 -4.44 -6.62
C ARG A 550 26.67 -4.22 -6.81
N ARG A 551 27.25 -3.45 -5.89
CA ARG A 551 28.68 -3.20 -5.68
C ARG A 551 29.44 -4.44 -5.28
#